data_AF-A0A529L7C1-F1
#
_entry.id   AF-A0A529L7C1-F1
#
_cell.length_a   1.000
_cell.length_b   1.000
_cell.length_c   1.000
_cell.angle_alpha   90.00
_cell.angle_beta   90.00
_cell.angle_gamma   90.00
#
_symmetry.space_group_name_H-M   'P 1'
#
loop_
_entity.id
_entity.type
_entity.pdbx_description
1 polymer ?
#
loop_
_entity_poly.entity_id
_entity_poly.type
_entity_poly.pdbx_seq_one_letter_code
_entity_poly.pdbx_strand_id
1 'polypeptide(L)' 'SAGGTSLWLEGPRGTDSRGLTEAAASRSVIIEPGDRFFDRSEKPSRFMRLGISSISLQHIEPGIRELATAAGRRPAAA' A
#
# COMPACT_ATOMS: atom_id res chain seq x y z
N SER A 1 7.24 -2.29 23.62
CA SER A 1 7.52 -2.64 22.21
C SER A 1 6.80 -1.65 21.31
N ALA A 2 7.30 -1.41 20.10
CA ALA A 2 6.50 -0.74 19.07
C ALA A 2 5.54 -1.79 18.49
N GLY A 3 4.41 -2.00 19.17
CA GLY A 3 3.32 -2.86 18.69
C GLY A 3 2.40 -2.10 17.74
N GLY A 4 1.85 -2.79 16.74
CA GLY A 4 0.89 -2.21 15.80
C GLY A 4 0.30 -3.28 14.88
N THR A 5 -0.93 -3.07 14.42
CA THR A 5 -1.63 -3.95 13.46
C THR A 5 -1.50 -3.45 12.03
N SER A 6 -0.86 -2.29 11.82
CA SER A 6 -0.72 -1.66 10.51
C SER A 6 0.56 -0.84 10.39
N LEU A 7 1.00 -0.65 9.15
CA LEU A 7 2.07 0.26 8.77
C LEU A 7 1.49 1.45 8.01
N TRP A 8 2.02 2.64 8.27
CA TRP A 8 1.74 3.84 7.49
C TRP A 8 2.88 4.06 6.50
N LEU A 9 2.54 4.21 5.22
CA LEU A 9 3.53 4.40 4.16
C LEU A 9 3.33 5.75 3.48
N GLU A 10 4.45 6.36 3.11
CA GLU A 10 4.53 7.52 2.25
C GLU A 10 5.17 7.11 0.92
N GLY A 11 4.41 7.25 -0.16
CA GLY A 11 4.92 7.08 -1.52
C GLY A 11 5.69 8.31 -2.01
N PRO A 12 6.40 8.20 -3.14
CA PRO A 12 7.03 9.34 -3.81
C PRO A 12 6.06 10.50 -4.08
N ARG A 13 6.61 11.69 -4.36
CA ARG A 13 5.79 12.83 -4.82
C ARG A 13 5.07 12.44 -6.12
N GLY A 14 3.78 12.76 -6.20
CA GLY A 14 2.92 12.43 -7.34
C GLY A 14 2.31 11.03 -7.30
N THR A 15 2.60 10.21 -6.29
CA THR A 15 1.87 8.94 -6.10
C THR A 15 0.37 9.21 -5.89
N ASP A 16 -0.44 8.53 -6.68
CA ASP A 16 -1.88 8.41 -6.46
C ASP A 16 -2.17 7.09 -5.72
N SER A 17 -2.41 7.17 -4.41
CA SER A 17 -2.74 5.99 -3.61
C SER A 17 -4.09 5.37 -3.97
N ARG A 18 -5.03 6.11 -4.56
CA ARG A 18 -6.32 5.55 -5.00
C ARG A 18 -6.12 4.67 -6.22
N GLY A 19 -5.47 5.21 -7.26
CA GLY A 19 -5.09 4.42 -8.43
C GLY A 19 -4.22 3.20 -8.06
N LEU A 20 -3.27 3.35 -7.12
CA LEU A 20 -2.49 2.23 -6.62
C LEU A 20 -3.34 1.19 -5.90
N THR A 21 -4.35 1.62 -5.13
CA THR A 21 -5.28 0.70 -4.44
C THR A 21 -6.06 -0.14 -5.46
N GLU A 22 -6.57 0.50 -6.52
CA GLU A 22 -7.28 -0.18 -7.61
C GLU A 22 -6.38 -1.17 -8.35
N ALA A 23 -5.16 -0.73 -8.69
CA ALA A 23 -4.17 -1.56 -9.37
C ALA A 23 -3.73 -2.77 -8.51
N ALA A 24 -3.53 -2.57 -7.21
CA ALA A 24 -3.17 -3.65 -6.28
C ALA A 24 -4.33 -4.64 -6.09
N ALA A 25 -5.57 -4.16 -6.02
CA ALA A 25 -6.74 -5.02 -5.87
C ALA A 25 -6.91 -5.98 -7.05
N SER A 26 -6.59 -5.53 -8.28
CA SER A 26 -6.57 -6.40 -9.47
C SER A 26 -5.54 -7.55 -9.39
N ARG A 27 -4.60 -7.45 -8.45
CA ARG A 27 -3.53 -8.42 -8.15
C ARG A 27 -3.74 -9.15 -6.83
N SER A 28 -4.97 -9.15 -6.31
CA SER A 28 -5.33 -9.78 -5.03
C SER A 28 -4.64 -9.18 -3.80
N VAL A 29 -4.19 -7.92 -3.88
CA VAL A 29 -3.61 -7.17 -2.75
C VAL A 29 -4.51 -6.01 -2.38
N ILE A 30 -4.93 -5.95 -1.11
CA ILE A 30 -5.77 -4.85 -0.60
C ILE A 30 -4.91 -3.93 0.27
N ILE A 31 -4.94 -2.64 -0.05
CA ILE A 31 -4.38 -1.55 0.76
C ILE A 31 -5.46 -0.50 1.00
N GLU A 32 -5.24 0.40 1.96
CA GLU A 32 -6.14 1.52 2.18
C GLU A 32 -5.50 2.83 1.70
N PRO A 33 -6.18 3.63 0.86
CA PRO A 33 -5.69 4.95 0.48
C PRO A 33 -5.66 5.85 1.72
N GLY A 34 -4.60 6.65 1.86
CA GLY A 34 -4.32 7.42 3.06
C GLY A 34 -5.13 8.71 3.18
N ASP A 35 -5.65 9.23 2.07
CA ASP A 35 -6.36 10.51 2.00
C ASP A 35 -7.57 10.59 2.96
N ARG A 36 -8.27 9.48 3.17
CA ARG A 36 -9.39 9.35 4.13
C ARG A 36 -9.02 9.67 5.58
N PHE A 37 -7.73 9.62 5.95
CA PHE A 37 -7.25 9.89 7.31
C PHE A 37 -6.84 11.36 7.54
N PHE A 38 -6.93 12.21 6.51
CA PHE A 38 -6.65 13.65 6.64
C PHE A 38 -7.93 14.47 6.72
N ASP A 39 -7.99 15.37 7.69
CA ASP A 39 -9.09 16.34 7.92
C ASP A 39 -8.83 17.70 7.25
N ARG A 40 -8.41 17.68 5.98
CA ARG A 40 -8.14 18.89 5.19
C ARG A 40 -8.89 18.83 3.86
N SER A 41 -9.20 19.98 3.27
CA SER A 41 -9.83 20.08 1.96
C SER A 41 -8.92 19.53 0.85
N GLU A 42 -7.64 19.91 0.87
CA GLU A 42 -6.60 19.31 0.03
C GLU A 42 -5.96 18.12 0.77
N LYS A 43 -6.27 16.91 0.30
CA LYS A 43 -5.81 15.66 0.94
C LYS A 43 -4.58 15.12 0.22
N PRO A 44 -3.47 14.86 0.93
CA PRO A 44 -2.30 14.25 0.33
C PRO A 44 -2.62 12.87 -0.28
N SER A 45 -2.36 12.69 -1.58
CA SER A 45 -2.66 11.45 -2.30
C SER A 45 -1.61 10.35 -2.10
N ARG A 46 -0.42 10.68 -1.64
CA ARG A 46 0.74 9.77 -1.64
C ARG A 46 0.81 8.79 -0.45
N PHE A 47 -0.06 8.93 0.54
CA PHE A 47 -0.03 8.08 1.72
C PHE A 47 -0.97 6.88 1.61
N MET A 48 -0.68 5.81 2.32
CA MET A 48 -1.50 4.59 2.39
C MET A 48 -1.25 3.82 3.69
N ARG A 49 -2.19 2.96 4.06
CA ARG A 49 -2.10 2.07 5.22
C ARG A 49 -2.10 0.62 4.80
N LEU A 50 -1.19 -0.16 5.39
CA LEU A 50 -1.09 -1.61 5.20
C LEU A 50 -1.45 -2.31 6.51
N GLY A 51 -2.54 -3.08 6.51
CA GLY A 51 -2.84 -4.00 7.61
C GLY A 51 -1.95 -5.25 7.53
N ILE A 52 -1.37 -5.67 8.66
CA ILE A 52 -0.45 -6.82 8.71
C ILE A 52 -0.91 -7.94 9.65
N SER A 53 -1.82 -7.65 10.59
CA SER A 53 -2.22 -8.59 11.64
C SER A 53 -3.16 -9.70 11.17
N SER A 54 -3.78 -9.58 9.99
CA SER A 54 -4.76 -10.53 9.45
C SER A 54 -4.25 -11.33 8.25
N ILE A 55 -2.96 -11.24 7.94
CA ILE A 55 -2.33 -11.91 6.79
C ILE A 55 -1.47 -13.07 7.29
N SER A 56 -1.69 -14.28 6.79
CA SER A 56 -0.80 -15.42 7.08
C SER A 56 0.62 -15.10 6.60
N LEU A 57 1.64 -15.45 7.40
CA LEU A 57 3.04 -15.09 7.16
C LEU A 57 3.52 -15.40 5.72
N GLN A 58 3.12 -16.55 5.18
CA GLN A 58 3.45 -17.00 3.82
C GLN A 58 2.91 -16.10 2.69
N HIS A 59 1.90 -15.27 2.97
CA HIS A 59 1.31 -14.35 1.98
C HIS A 59 1.90 -12.94 2.05
N ILE A 60 2.66 -12.60 3.10
CA ILE A 60 3.20 -11.25 3.27
C ILE A 60 4.18 -10.91 2.15
N GLU A 61 5.23 -11.73 1.97
CA GLU A 61 6.24 -11.44 0.96
C GLU A 61 5.67 -11.47 -0.48
N PRO A 62 4.88 -12.47 -0.90
CA PRO A 62 4.22 -12.43 -2.21
C PRO A 62 3.33 -11.20 -2.40
N GLY A 63 2.54 -10.83 -1.40
CA GLY A 63 1.67 -9.64 -1.46
C GLY A 63 2.47 -8.34 -1.62
N ILE A 64 3.61 -8.20 -0.95
CA ILE A 64 4.49 -7.04 -1.12
C ILE A 64 5.09 -6.98 -2.53
N ARG A 65 5.44 -8.13 -3.15
CA ARG A 65 5.91 -8.16 -4.54
C ARG A 65 4.83 -7.75 -5.54
N GLU A 66 3.59 -8.20 -5.34
CA GLU A 66 2.46 -7.78 -6.17
C GLU A 66 2.14 -6.29 -5.99
N LEU A 67 2.23 -5.77 -4.76
CA LEU A 67 2.11 -4.34 -4.50
C LEU A 67 3.20 -3.52 -5.21
N ALA A 68 4.44 -4.00 -5.21
CA ALA A 68 5.53 -3.35 -5.94
C ALA A 68 5.27 -3.33 -7.45
N THR A 69 4.75 -4.43 -7.99
CA THR A 69 4.39 -4.51 -9.41
C THR A 69 3.23 -3.58 -9.75
N ALA A 70 2.21 -3.47 -8.88
CA ALA A 70 1.12 -2.50 -9.01
C ALA A 70 1.62 -1.04 -8.99
N ALA A 71 2.65 -0.76 -8.19
CA ALA A 71 3.31 0.54 -8.13
C ALA A 71 4.22 0.84 -9.34
N GLY A 72 4.25 -0.04 -10.35
CA GLY A 72 5.04 0.14 -11.56
C GLY A 72 6.53 -0.15 -11.38
N ARG A 73 6.96 -0.70 -10.23
CA ARG A 73 8.31 -1.29 -10.13
C ARG A 73 8.32 -2.56 -10.97
N ARG A 74 9.14 -2.58 -12.01
CA ARG A 74 9.51 -3.85 -12.64
C ARG A 74 10.24 -4.69 -11.59
N PRO A 75 9.91 -5.99 -11.44
CA PRO A 75 10.70 -6.85 -10.58
C PRO A 75 12.16 -6.81 -11.06
N ALA A 76 13.10 -6.73 -10.11
CA ALA A 76 14.49 -7.02 -10.43
C ALA A 76 14.52 -8.45 -11.01
N ALA A 77 15.18 -8.62 -12.16
CA ALA A 77 15.36 -9.95 -12.74
C ALA A 77 15.98 -10.86 -11.68
N ALA A 78 15.38 -12.03 -11.49
CA ALA A 78 15.79 -13.04 -10.52
C ALA A 78 17.19 -13.57 -10.81
#